data_AF-A0A7Y5U6X3-F1
#
_entry.id   AF-A0A7Y5U6X3-F1
#
_cell.length_a   1.000
_cell.length_b   1.000
_cell.length_c   1.000
_cell.angle_alpha   90.00
_cell.angle_beta   90.00
_cell.angle_gamma   90.00
#
_symmetry.space_group_name_H-M   'P 1'
#
loop_
_entity.id
_entity.type
_entity.pdbx_description
1 polymer ?
#
loop_
_entity_poly.entity_id
_entity_poly.type
_entity_poly.pdbx_seq_one_letter_code
_entity_poly.pdbx_strand_id
1 'polypeptide(L)' 'MSATAVRRELAHRVSNGVSVSLFWDSVGDRLNLEVYDETSDEYFELDVPRGRALDAFQHPYAYRARAQALEFYEPLAA' A
#
# COMPACT_ATOMS: atom_id res chain seq x y z
N MET A 1 17.27 -20.88 -10.55
CA MET A 1 17.03 -20.71 -9.10
C MET A 1 16.13 -19.50 -8.97
N SER A 2 14.84 -19.67 -8.69
CA SER A 2 13.96 -18.53 -8.43
C SER A 2 14.38 -17.93 -7.09
N ALA A 3 14.75 -16.65 -7.06
CA ALA A 3 15.02 -15.95 -5.82
C ALA A 3 13.73 -15.95 -4.99
N THR A 4 13.77 -16.51 -3.78
CA THR A 4 12.66 -16.41 -2.83
C THR A 4 12.54 -14.95 -2.42
N ALA A 5 11.40 -14.31 -2.68
CA ALA A 5 11.17 -12.93 -2.27
C ALA A 5 11.21 -12.85 -0.74
N VAL A 6 12.13 -12.03 -0.20
CA VAL A 6 12.12 -11.69 1.21
C VAL A 6 11.21 -10.48 1.35
N ARG A 7 9.97 -10.71 1.80
CA ARG A 7 9.08 -9.64 2.22
C ARG A 7 9.54 -9.15 3.58
N ARG A 8 10.04 -7.91 3.64
CA ARG A 8 10.57 -7.30 4.85
C ARG A 8 9.66 -6.15 5.29
N GLU A 9 9.20 -6.17 6.53
CA GLU A 9 8.55 -5.01 7.13
C GLU A 9 9.58 -3.89 7.38
N LEU A 10 9.25 -2.68 6.93
CA LEU A 10 10.07 -1.48 7.09
C LEU A 10 9.55 -0.58 8.20
N ALA A 11 8.23 -0.50 8.35
CA ALA A 11 7.57 0.31 9.37
C ALA A 11 6.18 -0.24 9.66
N HIS A 12 5.73 -0.05 10.89
CA HIS A 12 4.39 -0.39 11.33
C HIS A 12 3.89 0.67 12.30
N ARG A 13 2.59 0.96 12.26
CA ARG A 13 1.91 1.77 13.27
C ARG A 13 0.47 1.31 13.46
N VAL A 14 -0.06 1.63 14.64
CA VAL A 14 -1.48 1.51 14.96
C VAL A 14 -1.98 2.86 15.47
N SER A 15 -3.12 3.33 14.97
CA SER A 15 -3.77 4.56 15.43
C SER A 15 -5.28 4.47 15.22
N ASN A 16 -6.07 4.75 16.26
CA ASN A 16 -7.54 4.77 16.22
C ASN A 16 -8.17 3.50 15.59
N GLY A 17 -7.64 2.31 15.92
CA GLY A 17 -8.13 1.04 15.35
C GLY A 17 -7.65 0.77 13.91
N VAL A 18 -6.82 1.63 13.33
CA VAL A 18 -6.20 1.42 12.02
C VAL A 18 -4.75 1.00 12.20
N SER A 19 -4.45 -0.22 11.76
CA SER A 19 -3.12 -0.79 11.62
C SER A 19 -2.59 -0.54 10.21
N VAL A 20 -1.35 -0.06 10.08
CA VAL A 20 -0.70 0.20 8.79
C VAL A 20 0.72 -0.36 8.82
N SER A 21 1.04 -1.22 7.86
CA SER A 21 2.37 -1.82 7.70
C SER A 21 2.94 -1.50 6.32
N LEU A 22 4.19 -1.06 6.28
CA LEU A 22 4.95 -0.84 5.05
C LEU A 22 5.92 -1.99 4.85
N PHE A 23 5.78 -2.71 3.75
CA PHE A 23 6.65 -3.82 3.35
C PHE A 23 7.50 -3.46 2.15
N TRP A 24 8.67 -4.08 2.08
CA TRP A 24 9.54 -4.14 0.92
C TRP A 24 9.67 -5.58 0.42
N ASP A 25 9.45 -5.76 -0.88
CA ASP A 25 9.72 -7.00 -1.59
C ASP A 25 11.07 -6.90 -2.33
N SER A 26 11.99 -7.82 -2.01
CA SER A 26 13.35 -7.82 -2.56
C SER A 26 13.46 -8.29 -4.02
N VAL A 27 12.47 -9.01 -4.54
CA VAL A 27 12.48 -9.57 -5.90
C VAL A 27 11.94 -8.56 -6.90
N GLY A 28 10.85 -7.89 -6.56
CA GLY A 28 10.23 -6.86 -7.39
C GLY A 28 10.79 -5.46 -7.16
N ASP A 29 11.59 -5.28 -6.11
CA ASP A 29 12.02 -3.98 -5.58
C ASP A 29 10.85 -3.05 -5.21
N ARG A 30 9.70 -3.64 -4.88
CA ARG A 30 8.41 -2.96 -4.67
C ARG A 30 8.18 -2.65 -3.20
N LEU A 31 7.45 -1.56 -2.97
CA LEU A 31 6.92 -1.23 -1.65
C LEU A 31 5.41 -1.42 -1.68
N ASN A 32 4.91 -2.06 -0.63
CA ASN A 32 3.49 -2.37 -0.49
C ASN A 32 3.05 -1.92 0.91
N LEU A 33 1.92 -1.24 0.96
CA LEU A 33 1.25 -0.89 2.21
C LEU A 33 0.12 -1.88 2.44
N GLU A 34 0.08 -2.48 3.62
CA GLU A 34 -1.08 -3.18 4.12
C GLU A 34 -1.77 -2.30 5.17
N VAL A 35 -3.10 -2.22 5.10
CA VAL A 35 -3.92 -1.46 6.03
C VAL A 35 -5.04 -2.36 6.52
N TYR A 36 -5.21 -2.43 7.84
CA TYR A 36 -6.34 -3.07 8.49
C TYR A 36 -7.04 -2.05 9.39
N ASP A 37 -8.32 -1.81 9.16
CA ASP A 37 -9.18 -0.94 9.96
C ASP A 37 -10.18 -1.80 10.73
N GLU A 38 -9.98 -1.90 12.04
CA GLU A 38 -10.81 -2.65 12.97
C GLU A 38 -12.23 -2.08 13.08
N THR A 39 -12.40 -0.76 12.85
CA THR A 39 -13.69 -0.08 13.00
C THR A 39 -14.64 -0.46 11.87
N SER A 40 -14.11 -0.52 10.64
CA SER A 40 -14.87 -0.92 9.45
C SER A 40 -14.72 -2.40 9.09
N ASP A 41 -13.89 -3.14 9.82
CA ASP A 41 -13.42 -4.50 9.48
C ASP A 41 -12.92 -4.59 8.03
N GLU A 42 -12.10 -3.60 7.65
CA GLU A 42 -11.64 -3.44 6.28
C GLU A 42 -10.15 -3.72 6.16
N TYR A 43 -9.78 -4.50 5.15
CA TYR A 43 -8.41 -4.75 4.76
C TYR A 43 -8.17 -4.32 3.32
N PHE A 44 -7.06 -3.64 3.05
CA PHE A 44 -6.63 -3.36 1.69
C PHE A 44 -5.12 -3.21 1.58
N GLU A 45 -4.63 -3.35 0.35
CA GLU A 45 -3.23 -3.21 0.01
C GLU A 45 -3.02 -2.12 -1.04
N LEU A 46 -1.88 -1.46 -1.01
CA LEU A 46 -1.48 -0.47 -2.00
C LEU A 46 -0.03 -0.67 -2.41
N ASP A 47 0.20 -0.88 -3.70
CA ASP A 47 1.54 -0.77 -4.28
C ASP A 47 1.92 0.71 -4.39
N VAL A 48 3.03 1.09 -3.76
CA VAL A 48 3.46 2.49 -3.65
C VAL A 48 4.83 2.73 -4.26
N PRO A 49 5.01 3.81 -5.05
CA PRO A 49 6.33 4.21 -5.51
C PRO A 49 7.26 4.54 -4.34
N ARG A 50 8.55 4.21 -4.47
CA ARG A 50 9.58 4.47 -3.45
C ARG A 50 9.59 5.90 -2.91
N GLY A 51 9.54 6.89 -3.80
CA GLY A 51 9.54 8.31 -3.42
C GLY A 51 8.27 8.79 -2.72
N ARG A 52 7.23 7.95 -2.64
CA ARG A 52 5.94 8.25 -2.03
C ARG A 52 5.59 7.34 -0.85
N ALA A 53 6.40 6.33 -0.57
CA ALA A 53 6.05 5.30 0.41
C ALA A 53 5.83 5.82 1.82
N LEU A 54 6.64 6.79 2.29
CA LEU A 54 6.44 7.38 3.62
C LEU A 54 5.18 8.26 3.68
N ASP A 55 4.90 9.02 2.62
CA ASP A 55 3.70 9.85 2.50
C ASP A 55 2.42 8.99 2.44
N ALA A 56 2.46 7.92 1.65
CA ALA A 56 1.40 6.93 1.57
C ALA A 56 1.23 6.16 2.88
N PHE A 57 2.34 5.83 3.56
CA PHE A 57 2.30 5.25 4.89
C PHE A 57 1.52 6.20 5.79
N GLN A 58 1.86 7.48 5.87
CA GLN A 58 1.16 8.46 6.73
C GLN A 58 -0.31 8.70 6.33
N HIS A 59 -0.65 8.59 5.05
CA HIS A 59 -1.97 8.94 4.52
C HIS A 59 -2.60 7.82 3.65
N PRO A 60 -2.86 6.62 4.21
CA PRO A 60 -3.23 5.45 3.42
C PRO A 60 -4.56 5.62 2.68
N TYR A 61 -5.57 6.22 3.32
CA TYR A 61 -6.89 6.43 2.69
C TYR A 61 -6.88 7.47 1.57
N ALA A 62 -5.97 8.45 1.62
CA ALA A 62 -5.82 9.40 0.51
C ALA A 62 -5.24 8.71 -0.73
N TYR A 63 -4.27 7.82 -0.53
CA TYR A 63 -3.71 7.00 -1.61
C TYR A 63 -4.71 5.97 -2.13
N ARG A 64 -5.50 5.35 -1.25
CA ARG A 64 -6.59 4.45 -1.65
C ARG A 64 -7.62 5.15 -2.52
N ALA A 65 -8.11 6.32 -2.10
CA ALA A 65 -9.06 7.10 -2.88
C ALA A 65 -8.49 7.48 -4.26
N ARG A 66 -7.20 7.85 -4.31
CA ARG A 66 -6.49 8.13 -5.56
C ARG A 66 -6.37 6.90 -6.46
N ALA A 67 -6.02 5.74 -5.90
CA ALA A 67 -5.89 4.49 -6.65
C ALA A 67 -7.23 4.10 -7.28
N GLN A 68 -8.31 4.13 -6.49
CA GLN A 68 -9.66 3.90 -6.96
C GLN A 68 -10.05 4.86 -8.09
N ALA A 69 -9.78 6.16 -7.93
CA ALA A 69 -10.09 7.16 -8.98
C ALA A 69 -9.36 6.88 -10.31
N LEU A 70 -8.15 6.32 -10.28
CA LEU A 70 -7.41 5.93 -11.47
C LEU A 70 -7.97 4.64 -12.08
N GLU A 71 -8.42 3.69 -11.28
CA GLU A 71 -9.08 2.45 -11.74
C GLU A 71 -10.43 2.73 -12.40
N PHE A 72 -11.16 3.73 -11.93
CA PHE A 72 -12.43 4.14 -12.53
C PHE A 72 -12.27 4.97 -13.82
N TYR A 73 -11.06 5.37 -14.18
CA TYR A 73 -10.78 6.07 -15.44
C TYR A 73 -10.23 5.08 -16.48
N GLU A 74 -11.12 4.46 -17.27
CA GLU A 74 -10.68 3.91 -18.57
C GLU A 74 -10.36 5.09 -19.50
N PRO A 75 -9.12 5.23 -20.00
CA PRO A 75 -8.88 6.18 -21.07
C PRO A 75 -9.69 5.72 -22.28
N LEU A 76 -10.73 6.48 -22.64
CA LEU A 76 -11.39 6.39 -23.93
C LEU A 76 -10.29 6.40 -24.99
N ALA A 77 -9.98 5.21 -25.53
CA ALA A 77 -8.92 5.06 -26.52
C ALA A 77 -9.22 6.00 -27.69
N ALA A 78 -8.30 6.94 -27.91
CA ALA A 78 -8.31 7.89 -29.02
C ALA A 78 -7.74 7.24 -30.29
#